data_AF-A0A5B8VIP4-F1
#
_entry.id   AF-A0A5B8VIP4-F1
#
_cell.length_a   1.000
_cell.length_b   1.000
_cell.length_c   1.000
_cell.angle_alpha   90.00
_cell.angle_beta   90.00
_cell.angle_gamma   90.00
#
_symmetry.space_group_name_H-M   'P 1'
#
loop_
_entity.id
_entity.type
_entity.pdbx_description
1 polymer ?
#
loop_
_entity_poly.entity_id
_entity_poly.type
_entity_poly.pdbx_seq_one_letter_code
_entity_poly.pdbx_strand_id
1 'polypeptide(L)'
;MLYLPSVLLAVTICCYAVQAQVVKQLPVQSMTNQVNWQTFMRSSDLIYDTLTSKWTAGLFTGNGLLGNTIYMKDANTLRIDIGRTDVRDHRRDTVLGPLFSKARLPIGYFILKPQGKPLKIKARLDIWDAVAKGEMRTEKGQIYWRSWTQANQNIIIFQVATSAGENKISWTFHPAVAQSPRLAFHPELKSKYKANPGPVTHFQKDDPYCVQPLSAGGGYTTAWKEVQTKSVEEARWLTDLQTTAPFFALKEPRQNKQPLTIRTYYISIGNDQKDWSNSIREAKANIQTAMKTDITGLRSKHSFWWHHYYTKSFISIPDPVLNSFYWIQMYKLGAASRKNKPLIDLMGPWMASTPWPGNWWNLNTELTYSPLYTANHLGISSVLMHTLSKNEANLSLNVPRQFQYNSAGLGRAGGPDMIAPLKLTGSDKDTSNPESDLELGDLTWNLYYGWLQYRYTMDTTVLSKLYPILRKISIITCTWPKKERTVIITCLIAILPNIPKA
;
A
#
# COMPACT_ATOMS: atom_id res chain seq x y z
N MET A 1 35.40 59.65 4.93
CA MET A 1 34.63 60.47 3.97
C MET A 1 34.80 59.82 2.60
N LEU A 2 33.79 59.10 2.09
CA LEU A 2 32.68 59.63 1.26
C LEU A 2 33.19 59.92 -0.18
N TYR A 3 32.67 59.39 -1.29
CA TYR A 3 31.36 58.83 -1.66
C TYR A 3 31.48 57.93 -2.92
N LEU A 4 30.81 56.75 -2.92
CA LEU A 4 30.08 56.21 -4.11
C LEU A 4 28.88 57.15 -4.34
N PRO A 5 28.40 57.48 -5.57
CA PRO A 5 27.59 56.53 -6.38
C PRO A 5 27.40 56.86 -7.88
N SER A 6 27.32 55.88 -8.79
CA SER A 6 26.54 56.09 -10.05
C SER A 6 26.06 54.82 -10.79
N VAL A 7 26.63 53.63 -10.56
CA VAL A 7 26.37 52.48 -11.46
C VAL A 7 25.40 51.44 -10.88
N LEU A 8 24.96 51.58 -9.63
CA LEU A 8 24.04 50.63 -8.99
C LEU A 8 22.54 50.97 -9.08
N LEU A 9 22.16 52.04 -9.81
CA LEU A 9 20.75 52.49 -9.84
C LEU A 9 19.97 52.02 -11.09
N ALA A 10 20.62 51.54 -12.16
CA ALA A 10 19.92 51.15 -13.39
C ALA A 10 19.48 49.68 -13.43
N VAL A 11 20.15 48.77 -12.71
CA VAL A 11 19.78 47.33 -12.70
C VAL A 11 18.75 46.99 -11.62
N THR A 12 18.56 47.88 -10.64
CA THR A 12 17.58 47.68 -9.57
C THR A 12 16.15 48.08 -10.00
N ILE A 13 15.98 48.90 -11.04
CA ILE A 13 14.64 49.34 -11.48
C ILE A 13 13.96 48.34 -12.43
N CYS A 14 14.71 47.50 -13.16
CA CYS A 14 14.10 46.44 -13.99
C CYS A 14 13.68 45.18 -13.21
N CYS A 15 14.24 44.94 -12.02
CA CYS A 15 13.86 43.78 -11.19
C CYS A 15 12.69 44.06 -10.23
N TYR A 16 12.29 45.33 -10.04
CA TYR A 16 11.11 45.70 -9.26
C TYR A 16 9.84 45.93 -10.11
N ALA A 17 9.96 45.99 -11.44
CA ALA A 17 8.80 46.05 -12.35
C ALA A 17 8.17 44.68 -12.67
N VAL A 18 8.70 43.59 -12.10
CA VAL A 18 8.04 42.27 -12.05
C VAL A 18 7.64 41.93 -10.60
N GLN A 19 7.31 42.94 -9.80
CA GLN A 19 6.45 42.73 -8.64
C GLN A 19 5.01 42.97 -9.03
N ALA A 20 4.20 41.95 -8.77
CA ALA A 20 2.75 41.98 -8.88
C ALA A 20 2.21 42.23 -10.30
N GLN A 21 2.52 41.32 -11.24
CA GLN A 21 1.33 40.68 -11.82
C GLN A 21 0.68 39.97 -10.65
N VAL A 22 -0.27 40.66 -10.03
CA VAL A 22 -1.38 40.04 -9.34
C VAL A 22 -1.78 38.91 -10.27
N VAL A 23 -1.40 37.67 -9.94
CA VAL A 23 -2.14 36.52 -10.42
C VAL A 23 -3.51 36.89 -9.95
N LYS A 24 -4.34 37.44 -10.86
CA LYS A 24 -5.77 37.59 -10.59
C LYS A 24 -6.12 36.20 -10.12
N GLN A 25 -6.35 36.05 -8.81
CA GLN A 25 -7.10 34.92 -8.33
C GLN A 25 -8.39 35.10 -9.09
N LEU A 26 -8.47 34.41 -10.24
CA LEU A 26 -9.71 34.22 -10.92
C LEU A 26 -10.64 33.79 -9.81
N PRO A 27 -11.79 34.47 -9.63
CA PRO A 27 -12.72 34.08 -8.60
C PRO A 27 -12.84 32.58 -8.71
N VAL A 28 -12.61 31.87 -7.60
CA VAL A 28 -12.87 30.43 -7.56
C VAL A 28 -14.35 30.33 -7.84
N GLN A 29 -14.70 30.20 -9.13
CA GLN A 29 -16.03 29.77 -9.51
C GLN A 29 -16.16 28.48 -8.74
N SER A 30 -17.11 28.43 -7.82
CA SER A 30 -17.54 27.15 -7.28
C SER A 30 -18.11 26.42 -8.48
N MET A 31 -17.24 25.71 -9.22
CA MET A 31 -17.68 24.70 -10.15
C MET A 31 -18.40 23.72 -9.25
N THR A 32 -19.73 23.81 -9.26
CA THR A 32 -20.56 22.74 -8.77
C THR A 32 -20.07 21.51 -9.50
N ASN A 33 -19.60 20.53 -8.74
CA ASN A 33 -19.09 19.28 -9.28
C ASN A 33 -20.24 18.59 -10.03
N GLN A 34 -20.34 18.86 -11.34
CA GLN A 34 -21.43 18.36 -12.18
C GLN A 34 -21.19 16.92 -12.62
N VAL A 35 -20.07 16.31 -12.22
CA VAL A 35 -19.76 14.92 -12.54
C VAL A 35 -20.61 14.02 -11.64
N ASN A 36 -21.43 13.17 -12.27
CA ASN A 36 -22.02 12.03 -11.59
C ASN A 36 -20.92 10.98 -11.36
N TRP A 37 -20.15 11.14 -10.29
CA TRP A 37 -18.97 10.32 -9.97
C TRP A 37 -19.29 8.83 -9.93
N GLN A 38 -20.41 8.46 -9.32
CA GLN A 38 -20.80 7.07 -9.25
C GLN A 38 -20.99 6.47 -10.66
N THR A 39 -21.70 7.16 -11.55
CA THR A 39 -21.92 6.68 -12.92
C THR A 39 -20.62 6.66 -13.72
N PHE A 40 -19.81 7.72 -13.59
CA PHE A 40 -18.52 7.85 -14.27
C PHE A 40 -17.54 6.74 -13.86
N MET A 41 -17.33 6.55 -12.56
CA MET A 41 -16.37 5.58 -12.02
C MET A 41 -16.79 4.13 -12.28
N ARG A 42 -18.09 3.84 -12.31
CA ARG A 42 -18.62 2.49 -12.58
C ARG A 42 -18.17 1.93 -13.93
N SER A 43 -17.87 2.78 -14.91
CA SER A 43 -17.31 2.35 -16.21
C SER A 43 -15.92 1.71 -16.08
N SER A 44 -15.23 1.97 -14.98
CA SER A 44 -13.85 1.55 -14.70
C SER A 44 -13.75 0.48 -13.61
N ASP A 45 -14.88 -0.06 -13.16
CA ASP A 45 -14.91 -1.18 -12.23
C ASP A 45 -14.29 -2.43 -12.86
N LEU A 46 -13.62 -3.24 -12.03
CA LEU A 46 -13.12 -4.53 -12.51
C LEU A 46 -14.24 -5.57 -12.43
N ILE A 47 -14.64 -6.11 -13.58
CA ILE A 47 -15.75 -7.07 -13.71
C ILE A 47 -15.18 -8.44 -14.10
N TYR A 48 -15.67 -9.48 -13.43
CA TYR A 48 -15.23 -10.86 -13.61
C TYR A 48 -16.44 -11.74 -13.88
N ASP A 49 -16.55 -12.26 -15.10
CA ASP A 49 -17.60 -13.25 -15.42
C ASP A 49 -17.35 -14.60 -14.78
N THR A 50 -16.08 -14.92 -14.53
CA THR A 50 -15.63 -16.11 -13.80
C THR A 50 -14.37 -15.78 -13.01
N LEU A 51 -14.41 -15.94 -11.69
CA LEU A 51 -13.21 -15.91 -10.87
C LEU A 51 -12.36 -17.17 -11.09
N THR A 52 -11.05 -16.98 -11.21
CA THR A 52 -10.09 -18.04 -11.50
C THR A 52 -9.20 -18.33 -10.31
N SER A 53 -8.34 -19.35 -10.42
CA SER A 53 -7.34 -19.66 -9.41
C SER A 53 -6.06 -18.84 -9.47
N LYS A 54 -5.95 -17.92 -10.45
CA LYS A 54 -4.80 -17.03 -10.57
C LYS A 54 -4.98 -15.85 -9.61
N TRP A 55 -4.12 -15.76 -8.61
CA TRP A 55 -4.12 -14.65 -7.65
C TRP A 55 -3.94 -13.28 -8.33
N THR A 56 -3.21 -13.23 -9.45
CA THR A 56 -3.00 -12.01 -10.26
C THR A 56 -4.27 -11.51 -10.96
N ALA A 57 -5.30 -12.35 -11.03
CA ALA A 57 -6.63 -12.03 -11.55
C ALA A 57 -7.69 -11.99 -10.42
N GLY A 58 -7.24 -11.87 -9.17
CA GLY A 58 -8.11 -11.73 -8.01
C GLY A 58 -8.55 -10.28 -7.77
N LEU A 59 -9.66 -10.12 -7.06
CA LEU A 59 -10.06 -8.81 -6.53
C LEU A 59 -9.16 -8.46 -5.35
N PHE A 60 -8.96 -7.18 -5.08
CA PHE A 60 -8.18 -6.76 -3.92
C PHE A 60 -8.81 -5.54 -3.27
N THR A 61 -8.68 -5.42 -1.95
CA THR A 61 -9.06 -4.21 -1.20
C THR A 61 -7.98 -3.84 -0.20
N GLY A 62 -7.91 -2.57 0.21
CA GLY A 62 -6.92 -2.12 1.18
C GLY A 62 -7.22 -0.73 1.75
N ASN A 63 -6.58 -0.41 2.88
CA ASN A 63 -6.72 0.89 3.55
C ASN A 63 -5.38 1.58 3.82
N GLY A 64 -4.35 1.21 3.04
CA GLY A 64 -3.00 1.70 3.17
C GLY A 64 -2.14 0.99 4.21
N LEU A 65 -2.72 0.09 5.00
CA LEU A 65 -1.97 -0.76 5.92
C LEU A 65 -2.40 -2.21 5.82
N LEU A 66 -3.70 -2.46 5.96
CA LEU A 66 -4.34 -3.77 5.88
C LEU A 66 -4.95 -3.93 4.47
N GLY A 67 -5.09 -5.18 4.01
CA GLY A 67 -5.76 -5.49 2.76
C GLY A 67 -6.04 -6.97 2.59
N ASN A 68 -6.83 -7.29 1.56
CA ASN A 68 -7.09 -8.67 1.16
C ASN A 68 -7.06 -8.85 -0.36
N THR A 69 -6.85 -10.08 -0.80
CA THR A 69 -6.98 -10.51 -2.20
C THR A 69 -7.90 -11.72 -2.28
N ILE A 70 -8.89 -11.68 -3.17
CA ILE A 70 -9.98 -12.65 -3.27
C ILE A 70 -9.97 -13.31 -4.65
N TYR A 71 -9.84 -14.64 -4.68
CA TYR A 71 -9.78 -15.45 -5.89
C TYR A 71 -10.17 -16.89 -5.55
N MET A 72 -10.27 -17.78 -6.54
CA MET A 72 -10.54 -19.19 -6.27
C MET A 72 -9.27 -19.89 -5.78
N LYS A 73 -9.35 -20.72 -4.75
CA LYS A 73 -8.23 -21.62 -4.39
C LYS A 73 -8.11 -22.77 -5.39
N ASP A 74 -9.27 -23.30 -5.77
CA ASP A 74 -9.50 -24.47 -6.61
C ASP A 74 -10.93 -24.35 -7.18
N ALA A 75 -11.42 -25.36 -7.91
CA ALA A 75 -12.75 -25.33 -8.51
C ALA A 75 -13.90 -25.15 -7.50
N ASN A 76 -13.68 -25.44 -6.21
CA ASN A 76 -14.73 -25.50 -5.21
C ASN A 76 -14.64 -24.41 -4.14
N THR A 77 -13.48 -23.77 -3.97
CA THR A 77 -13.19 -23.03 -2.74
C THR A 77 -12.80 -21.59 -3.06
N LEU A 78 -13.46 -20.62 -2.42
CA LEU A 78 -13.04 -19.22 -2.47
C LEU A 78 -11.92 -18.99 -1.46
N ARG A 79 -10.86 -18.28 -1.87
CA ARG A 79 -9.71 -17.92 -1.06
C ARG A 79 -9.67 -16.42 -0.83
N ILE A 80 -9.40 -16.03 0.41
CA ILE A 80 -9.26 -14.63 0.85
C ILE A 80 -7.90 -14.51 1.52
N ASP A 81 -6.88 -14.13 0.76
CA ASP A 81 -5.57 -13.78 1.30
C ASP A 81 -5.68 -12.51 2.11
N ILE A 82 -5.02 -12.46 3.28
CA ILE A 82 -4.95 -11.25 4.12
C ILE A 82 -3.51 -10.78 4.24
N GLY A 83 -3.31 -9.47 4.28
CA GLY A 83 -1.98 -8.89 4.37
C GLY A 83 -1.96 -7.55 5.08
N ARG A 84 -0.80 -7.23 5.65
CA ARG A 84 -0.55 -5.97 6.37
C ARG A 84 0.86 -5.47 6.09
N THR A 85 1.06 -4.25 5.57
CA THR A 85 2.33 -3.74 4.98
C THR A 85 3.55 -3.72 5.92
N ASP A 86 3.33 -3.55 7.23
CA ASP A 86 4.39 -3.46 8.24
C ASP A 86 4.75 -4.81 8.90
N VAL A 87 4.13 -5.92 8.50
CA VAL A 87 4.50 -7.26 8.94
C VAL A 87 5.77 -7.71 8.24
N ARG A 88 6.90 -7.58 8.94
CA ARG A 88 8.23 -7.85 8.41
C ARG A 88 9.06 -8.61 9.43
N ASP A 89 9.98 -9.41 8.93
CA ASP A 89 11.07 -9.91 9.75
C ASP A 89 11.91 -8.74 10.24
N HIS A 90 12.56 -8.92 11.37
CA HIS A 90 13.40 -7.89 11.99
C HIS A 90 14.62 -8.50 12.67
N ARG A 91 14.99 -9.75 12.31
CA ARG A 91 16.25 -10.38 12.71
C ARG A 91 17.45 -9.49 12.43
N ARG A 92 18.44 -9.61 13.31
CA ARG A 92 19.71 -8.89 13.21
C ARG A 92 20.75 -9.63 12.37
N ASP A 93 20.63 -10.94 12.28
CA ASP A 93 21.48 -11.76 11.41
C ASP A 93 21.25 -11.35 9.95
N THR A 94 22.31 -10.90 9.28
CA THR A 94 22.32 -10.47 7.88
C THR A 94 23.11 -11.41 6.98
N VAL A 95 23.43 -12.64 7.41
CA VAL A 95 24.23 -13.62 6.63
C VAL A 95 23.66 -13.82 5.22
N LEU A 96 22.34 -13.86 5.07
CA LEU A 96 21.66 -13.98 3.77
C LEU A 96 21.21 -12.62 3.18
N GLY A 97 21.48 -11.53 3.88
CA GLY A 97 21.13 -10.16 3.49
C GLY A 97 19.75 -9.69 3.96
N PRO A 98 19.44 -8.39 3.77
CA PRO A 98 18.21 -7.76 4.26
C PRO A 98 16.94 -8.31 3.63
N LEU A 99 17.03 -8.92 2.44
CA LEU A 99 15.89 -9.57 1.77
C LEU A 99 15.47 -10.90 2.43
N PHE A 100 16.21 -11.36 3.44
CA PHE A 100 15.81 -12.45 4.33
C PHE A 100 15.57 -11.96 5.76
N SER A 101 16.42 -11.08 6.28
CA SER A 101 16.36 -10.65 7.69
C SER A 101 15.39 -9.52 7.97
N LYS A 102 14.99 -8.76 6.94
CA LYS A 102 13.99 -7.66 6.98
C LYS A 102 12.82 -7.88 6.00
N ALA A 103 12.65 -9.13 5.55
CA ALA A 103 11.69 -9.51 4.53
C ALA A 103 10.24 -9.23 4.96
N ARG A 104 9.39 -8.84 4.01
CA ARG A 104 7.93 -8.96 4.12
C ARG A 104 7.56 -10.43 4.34
N LEU A 105 6.73 -10.66 5.35
CA LEU A 105 6.33 -12.00 5.76
C LEU A 105 4.89 -12.30 5.34
N PRO A 106 4.60 -13.53 4.87
CA PRO A 106 3.24 -13.95 4.59
C PRO A 106 2.44 -14.13 5.90
N ILE A 107 1.15 -13.80 5.86
CA ILE A 107 0.29 -13.91 7.04
C ILE A 107 -0.55 -15.18 6.98
N GLY A 108 -1.32 -15.34 5.92
CA GLY A 108 -2.21 -16.47 5.76
C GLY A 108 -3.44 -16.07 4.96
N TYR A 109 -4.45 -16.92 4.99
CA TYR A 109 -5.67 -16.71 4.22
C TYR A 109 -6.85 -17.40 4.86
N PHE A 110 -8.05 -16.87 4.60
CA PHE A 110 -9.30 -17.57 4.87
C PHE A 110 -9.73 -18.35 3.64
N ILE A 111 -10.46 -19.44 3.86
CA ILE A 111 -11.23 -20.09 2.81
C ILE A 111 -12.72 -20.05 3.14
N LEU A 112 -13.53 -19.88 2.10
CA LEU A 112 -14.96 -20.12 2.13
C LEU A 112 -15.23 -21.33 1.22
N LYS A 113 -15.67 -22.43 1.84
CA LYS A 113 -16.05 -23.65 1.11
C LYS A 113 -17.59 -23.82 1.13
N PRO A 114 -18.25 -23.83 -0.04
CA PRO A 114 -19.67 -24.11 -0.16
C PRO A 114 -20.00 -25.57 0.16
N GLN A 115 -21.27 -25.85 0.41
CA GLN A 115 -21.80 -27.22 0.57
C GLN A 115 -22.04 -27.92 -0.76
N GLY A 116 -22.45 -27.17 -1.78
CA GLY A 116 -22.63 -27.65 -3.16
C GLY A 116 -21.42 -27.32 -4.02
N LYS A 117 -21.22 -28.08 -5.11
CA LYS A 117 -20.18 -27.77 -6.09
C LYS A 117 -20.49 -26.44 -6.78
N PRO A 118 -19.55 -25.49 -6.87
CA PRO A 118 -19.74 -24.27 -7.66
C PRO A 118 -19.99 -24.58 -9.14
N LEU A 119 -21.00 -23.92 -9.68
CA LEU A 119 -21.39 -23.96 -11.09
C LEU A 119 -20.94 -22.67 -11.82
N LYS A 120 -21.00 -21.53 -11.14
CA LYS A 120 -20.56 -20.24 -11.67
C LYS A 120 -20.20 -19.31 -10.53
N ILE A 121 -19.16 -18.49 -10.71
CA ILE A 121 -18.81 -17.42 -9.78
C ILE A 121 -18.47 -16.15 -10.54
N LYS A 122 -19.35 -15.14 -10.48
CA LYS A 122 -19.05 -13.79 -11.01
C LYS A 122 -18.66 -12.87 -9.87
N ALA A 123 -17.88 -11.85 -10.17
CA ALA A 123 -17.45 -10.86 -9.19
C ALA A 123 -17.27 -9.48 -9.82
N ARG A 124 -17.20 -8.47 -8.96
CA ARG A 124 -16.97 -7.07 -9.33
C ARG A 124 -16.18 -6.38 -8.22
N LEU A 125 -15.16 -5.63 -8.58
CA LEU A 125 -14.57 -4.63 -7.70
C LEU A 125 -15.18 -3.28 -8.06
N ASP A 126 -16.06 -2.79 -7.19
CA ASP A 126 -16.61 -1.43 -7.25
C ASP A 126 -15.53 -0.48 -6.75
N ILE A 127 -14.88 0.25 -7.66
CA ILE A 127 -13.72 1.07 -7.29
C ILE A 127 -14.14 2.39 -6.68
N TRP A 128 -15.35 2.89 -6.96
CA TRP A 128 -15.90 4.11 -6.35
C TRP A 128 -16.15 3.93 -4.85
N ASP A 129 -16.81 2.83 -4.49
CA ASP A 129 -17.12 2.49 -3.10
C ASP A 129 -16.08 1.58 -2.43
N ALA A 130 -15.07 1.15 -3.20
CA ALA A 130 -13.99 0.26 -2.81
C ALA A 130 -14.46 -1.07 -2.17
N VAL A 131 -15.45 -1.72 -2.81
CA VAL A 131 -16.04 -2.98 -2.35
C VAL A 131 -15.90 -4.07 -3.39
N ALA A 132 -15.27 -5.17 -3.00
CA ALA A 132 -15.31 -6.42 -3.75
C ALA A 132 -16.65 -7.11 -3.51
N LYS A 133 -17.35 -7.50 -4.57
CA LYS A 133 -18.68 -8.14 -4.55
C LYS A 133 -18.62 -9.42 -5.39
N GLY A 134 -19.36 -10.45 -5.02
CA GLY A 134 -19.50 -11.64 -5.86
C GLY A 134 -20.71 -12.50 -5.57
N GLU A 135 -21.06 -13.29 -6.58
CA GLU A 135 -22.18 -14.23 -6.57
C GLU A 135 -21.66 -15.59 -7.05
N MET A 136 -21.85 -16.61 -6.22
CA MET A 136 -21.52 -18.00 -6.49
C MET A 136 -22.81 -18.82 -6.53
N ARG A 137 -23.09 -19.42 -7.69
CA ARG A 137 -24.12 -20.44 -7.85
C ARG A 137 -23.54 -21.82 -7.65
N THR A 138 -24.23 -22.66 -6.91
CA THR A 138 -23.84 -24.03 -6.64
C THR A 138 -24.99 -24.99 -7.00
N GLU A 139 -24.71 -26.29 -6.93
CA GLU A 139 -25.74 -27.34 -7.05
C GLU A 139 -26.77 -27.31 -5.89
N LYS A 140 -26.44 -26.69 -4.75
CA LYS A 140 -27.29 -26.65 -3.55
C LYS A 140 -27.92 -25.28 -3.30
N GLY A 141 -27.52 -24.25 -4.04
CA GLY A 141 -28.14 -22.93 -3.95
C GLY A 141 -27.24 -21.78 -4.38
N GLN A 142 -27.40 -20.65 -3.68
CA GLN A 142 -26.73 -19.38 -3.98
C GLN A 142 -25.95 -18.89 -2.76
N ILE A 143 -24.78 -18.32 -3.03
CA ILE A 143 -23.94 -17.60 -2.08
C ILE A 143 -23.62 -16.23 -2.66
N TYR A 144 -23.98 -15.17 -1.94
CA TYR A 144 -23.60 -13.80 -2.25
C TYR A 144 -22.59 -13.34 -1.24
N TRP A 145 -21.57 -12.59 -1.66
CA TRP A 145 -20.59 -12.05 -0.74
C TRP A 145 -20.17 -10.63 -1.13
N ARG A 146 -19.73 -9.88 -0.13
CA ARG A 146 -19.02 -8.63 -0.32
C ARG A 146 -17.91 -8.47 0.71
N SER A 147 -16.85 -7.76 0.34
CA SER A 147 -15.74 -7.47 1.22
C SER A 147 -15.17 -6.09 0.97
N TRP A 148 -14.76 -5.43 2.05
CA TRP A 148 -14.01 -4.19 1.99
C TRP A 148 -13.04 -4.12 3.17
N THR A 149 -11.90 -3.45 2.95
CA THR A 149 -11.02 -3.05 4.04
C THR A 149 -11.44 -1.66 4.49
N GLN A 150 -11.84 -1.53 5.77
CA GLN A 150 -12.39 -0.29 6.29
C GLN A 150 -11.38 0.85 6.15
N ALA A 151 -11.84 1.99 5.62
CA ALA A 151 -10.93 3.08 5.28
C ALA A 151 -10.27 3.68 6.53
N ASN A 152 -11.07 3.89 7.58
CA ASN A 152 -10.64 4.66 8.75
C ASN A 152 -10.22 3.76 9.93
N GLN A 153 -10.21 2.45 9.74
CA GLN A 153 -9.94 1.48 10.80
C GLN A 153 -9.28 0.23 10.22
N ASN A 154 -8.35 -0.38 10.94
CA ASN A 154 -7.64 -1.57 10.47
C ASN A 154 -8.47 -2.84 10.68
N ILE A 155 -9.58 -2.94 9.92
CA ILE A 155 -10.47 -4.08 9.91
C ILE A 155 -10.86 -4.42 8.47
N ILE A 156 -10.80 -5.71 8.11
CA ILE A 156 -11.42 -6.25 6.91
C ILE A 156 -12.80 -6.78 7.30
N ILE A 157 -13.82 -6.42 6.53
CA ILE A 157 -15.16 -6.93 6.70
C ILE A 157 -15.48 -7.82 5.51
N PHE A 158 -15.97 -9.02 5.77
CA PHE A 158 -16.44 -9.96 4.76
C PHE A 158 -17.86 -10.39 5.15
N GLN A 159 -18.84 -10.03 4.34
CA GLN A 159 -20.23 -10.44 4.54
C GLN A 159 -20.62 -11.49 3.51
N VAL A 160 -21.35 -12.49 3.96
CA VAL A 160 -21.90 -13.54 3.11
C VAL A 160 -23.38 -13.72 3.40
N ALA A 161 -24.18 -13.86 2.34
CA ALA A 161 -25.57 -14.27 2.40
C ALA A 161 -25.73 -15.58 1.66
N THR A 162 -26.32 -16.57 2.33
CA THR A 162 -26.47 -17.94 1.81
C THR A 162 -27.93 -18.34 1.74
N SER A 163 -28.32 -19.02 0.66
CA SER A 163 -29.59 -19.73 0.59
C SER A 163 -29.63 -20.94 1.54
N ALA A 164 -30.81 -21.49 1.81
CA ALA A 164 -30.99 -22.59 2.75
C ALA A 164 -30.08 -23.80 2.50
N GLY A 165 -29.87 -24.21 1.24
CA GLY A 165 -28.99 -25.34 0.89
C GLY A 165 -27.49 -25.04 1.02
N GLU A 166 -27.12 -23.78 1.28
CA GLU A 166 -25.75 -23.30 1.48
C GLU A 166 -25.51 -22.75 2.90
N ASN A 167 -26.45 -22.92 3.83
CA ASN A 167 -26.37 -22.32 5.16
C ASN A 167 -25.22 -22.84 6.06
N LYS A 168 -24.57 -23.97 5.73
CA LYS A 168 -23.42 -24.55 6.46
C LYS A 168 -22.11 -24.43 5.66
N ILE A 169 -21.84 -23.26 5.06
CA ILE A 169 -20.49 -22.98 4.52
C ILE A 169 -19.41 -23.20 5.59
N SER A 170 -18.23 -23.62 5.15
CA SER A 170 -17.04 -23.64 6.01
C SER A 170 -16.27 -22.33 5.86
N TRP A 171 -15.85 -21.75 6.99
CA TRP A 171 -15.00 -20.57 7.07
C TRP A 171 -13.81 -20.86 7.99
N THR A 172 -12.62 -21.01 7.42
CA THR A 172 -11.41 -21.41 8.19
C THR A 172 -10.20 -20.57 7.84
N PHE A 173 -9.42 -20.20 8.86
CA PHE A 173 -8.14 -19.51 8.70
C PHE A 173 -7.02 -20.53 8.51
N HIS A 174 -6.15 -20.27 7.53
CA HIS A 174 -4.95 -21.02 7.21
C HIS A 174 -3.73 -20.11 7.40
N PRO A 175 -3.05 -20.18 8.55
CA PRO A 175 -1.86 -19.37 8.78
C PRO A 175 -0.72 -19.80 7.87
N ALA A 176 0.03 -18.83 7.37
CA ALA A 176 1.28 -19.10 6.66
C ALA A 176 2.44 -19.29 7.65
N VAL A 177 3.49 -20.00 7.20
CA VAL A 177 4.76 -20.01 7.94
C VAL A 177 5.42 -18.64 7.80
N ALA A 178 5.80 -18.04 8.92
CA ALA A 178 6.50 -16.76 8.97
C ALA A 178 7.95 -16.91 8.46
N GLN A 179 8.12 -16.93 7.15
CA GLN A 179 9.42 -17.03 6.48
C GLN A 179 9.52 -16.09 5.29
N SER A 180 10.75 -15.72 4.92
CA SER A 180 10.97 -14.93 3.70
C SER A 180 10.44 -15.71 2.48
N PRO A 181 9.54 -15.14 1.67
CA PRO A 181 9.04 -15.81 0.47
C PRO A 181 10.14 -15.98 -0.58
N ARG A 182 11.23 -15.21 -0.47
CA ARG A 182 12.39 -15.30 -1.35
C ARG A 182 13.01 -16.69 -1.34
N LEU A 183 12.85 -17.45 -0.26
CA LEU A 183 13.35 -18.82 -0.16
C LEU A 183 12.77 -19.74 -1.24
N ALA A 184 11.53 -19.52 -1.67
CA ALA A 184 10.90 -20.33 -2.72
C ALA A 184 11.59 -20.17 -4.09
N PHE A 185 12.35 -19.09 -4.28
CA PHE A 185 13.08 -18.76 -5.50
C PHE A 185 14.59 -19.03 -5.38
N HIS A 186 15.03 -19.45 -4.18
CA HIS A 186 16.42 -19.75 -3.85
C HIS A 186 16.52 -21.03 -3.02
N PRO A 187 16.12 -22.19 -3.58
CA PRO A 187 16.12 -23.47 -2.86
C PRO A 187 17.51 -23.87 -2.35
N GLU A 188 18.58 -23.41 -3.00
CA GLU A 188 19.98 -23.62 -2.59
C GLU A 188 20.32 -22.99 -1.23
N LEU A 189 19.52 -22.01 -0.78
CA LEU A 189 19.70 -21.33 0.52
C LEU A 189 18.90 -21.96 1.66
N LYS A 190 18.09 -23.00 1.39
CA LYS A 190 17.19 -23.62 2.37
C LYS A 190 17.90 -24.16 3.61
N SER A 191 19.09 -24.74 3.45
CA SER A 191 19.89 -25.24 4.59
C SER A 191 20.50 -24.13 5.45
N LYS A 192 20.61 -22.90 4.92
CA LYS A 192 21.21 -21.73 5.59
C LYS A 192 20.17 -20.80 6.22
N TYR A 193 18.87 -21.04 5.97
CA TYR A 193 17.79 -20.20 6.45
C TYR A 193 16.92 -20.93 7.48
N LYS A 194 16.66 -20.28 8.62
CA LYS A 194 15.75 -20.78 9.65
C LYS A 194 14.45 -19.96 9.65
N ALA A 195 13.32 -20.61 9.40
CA ALA A 195 12.00 -20.00 9.51
C ALA A 195 11.72 -19.51 10.95
N ASN A 196 10.81 -18.55 11.12
CA ASN A 196 10.30 -18.21 12.45
C ASN A 196 9.48 -19.39 13.04
N PRO A 197 9.22 -19.41 14.35
CA PRO A 197 8.43 -20.49 14.94
C PRO A 197 7.03 -20.58 14.29
N GLY A 198 6.45 -21.78 14.33
CA GLY A 198 5.16 -22.06 13.72
C GLY A 198 4.02 -21.24 14.34
N PRO A 199 2.91 -21.06 13.59
CA PRO A 199 1.73 -20.39 14.10
C PRO A 199 1.10 -21.15 15.28
N VAL A 200 0.60 -20.40 16.26
CA VAL A 200 -0.14 -20.93 17.41
C VAL A 200 -1.58 -20.43 17.32
N THR A 201 -2.51 -21.33 17.04
CA THR A 201 -3.93 -21.00 16.89
C THR A 201 -4.69 -21.25 18.18
N HIS A 202 -5.43 -20.24 18.62
CA HIS A 202 -6.28 -20.29 19.79
C HIS A 202 -7.74 -20.22 19.36
N PHE A 203 -8.44 -21.35 19.45
CA PHE A 203 -9.87 -21.44 19.19
C PHE A 203 -10.66 -21.16 20.48
N GLN A 204 -10.75 -19.88 20.86
CA GLN A 204 -11.77 -19.47 21.82
C GLN A 204 -13.09 -19.33 21.06
N LYS A 205 -14.17 -19.96 21.57
CA LYS A 205 -15.48 -20.08 20.89
C LYS A 205 -15.98 -18.74 20.34
N ASP A 206 -15.70 -17.65 21.04
CA ASP A 206 -16.19 -16.31 20.72
C ASP A 206 -15.13 -15.31 20.24
N ASP A 207 -13.85 -15.64 20.24
CA ASP A 207 -12.79 -14.69 19.88
C ASP A 207 -11.54 -15.43 19.40
N PRO A 208 -11.64 -16.17 18.29
CA PRO A 208 -10.54 -16.95 17.77
C PRO A 208 -9.42 -16.04 17.23
N TYR A 209 -8.19 -16.45 17.46
CA TYR A 209 -7.01 -15.77 16.95
C TYR A 209 -5.85 -16.74 16.70
N CYS A 210 -4.90 -16.31 15.88
CA CYS A 210 -3.69 -17.05 15.57
C CYS A 210 -2.49 -16.13 15.72
N VAL A 211 -1.54 -16.54 16.56
CA VAL A 211 -0.28 -15.82 16.80
C VAL A 211 0.81 -16.42 15.91
N GLN A 212 1.55 -15.57 15.23
CA GLN A 212 2.75 -15.93 14.46
C GLN A 212 3.96 -15.22 15.09
N PRO A 213 4.65 -15.89 16.04
CA PRO A 213 5.77 -15.31 16.76
C PRO A 213 6.99 -15.15 15.84
N LEU A 214 7.86 -14.20 16.18
CA LEU A 214 9.12 -13.96 15.45
C LEU A 214 10.32 -14.26 16.33
N SER A 215 11.36 -14.89 15.77
CA SER A 215 12.56 -15.28 16.53
C SER A 215 13.36 -14.09 17.08
N ALA A 216 13.15 -12.89 16.53
CA ALA A 216 13.83 -11.68 16.95
C ALA A 216 13.07 -10.89 18.05
N GLY A 217 11.92 -11.39 18.50
CA GLY A 217 11.03 -10.73 19.45
C GLY A 217 9.65 -10.48 18.85
N GLY A 218 8.63 -10.35 19.71
CA GLY A 218 7.27 -10.03 19.28
C GLY A 218 6.62 -11.03 18.31
N GLY A 219 5.77 -10.51 17.43
CA GLY A 219 5.01 -11.27 16.45
C GLY A 219 3.84 -10.49 15.86
N TYR A 220 3.05 -11.19 15.06
CA TYR A 220 1.79 -10.68 14.53
C TYR A 220 0.65 -11.65 14.82
N THR A 221 -0.54 -11.11 14.99
CA THR A 221 -1.74 -11.88 15.36
C THR A 221 -2.86 -11.61 14.38
N THR A 222 -3.43 -12.66 13.81
CA THR A 222 -4.71 -12.58 13.08
C THR A 222 -5.83 -12.92 14.05
N ALA A 223 -6.76 -12.01 14.28
CA ALA A 223 -7.99 -12.25 15.04
C ALA A 223 -9.20 -12.14 14.11
N TRP A 224 -10.26 -12.91 14.39
CA TRP A 224 -11.50 -12.80 13.64
C TRP A 224 -12.73 -13.07 14.50
N LYS A 225 -13.86 -12.47 14.12
CA LYS A 225 -15.15 -12.67 14.77
C LYS A 225 -16.23 -12.92 13.72
N GLU A 226 -17.01 -13.97 13.93
CA GLU A 226 -18.25 -14.21 13.19
C GLU A 226 -19.43 -13.63 13.97
N VAL A 227 -20.29 -12.90 13.26
CA VAL A 227 -21.60 -12.46 13.72
C VAL A 227 -22.63 -12.93 12.72
N GLN A 228 -23.58 -13.75 13.16
CA GLN A 228 -24.71 -14.16 12.34
C GLN A 228 -25.88 -13.22 12.58
N THR A 229 -26.46 -12.69 11.51
CA THR A 229 -27.60 -11.77 11.58
C THR A 229 -28.75 -12.27 10.71
N LYS A 230 -29.97 -12.01 11.15
CA LYS A 230 -31.22 -12.36 10.43
C LYS A 230 -31.99 -11.13 9.93
N SER A 231 -31.51 -9.90 10.15
CA SER A 231 -32.25 -8.68 9.80
C SER A 231 -32.23 -8.40 8.28
N VAL A 232 -33.38 -7.93 7.79
CA VAL A 232 -33.58 -7.44 6.43
C VAL A 232 -32.77 -6.17 6.15
N GLU A 233 -32.49 -5.33 7.15
CA GLU A 233 -31.66 -4.12 6.99
C GLU A 233 -30.23 -4.45 6.59
N GLU A 234 -29.66 -5.50 7.19
CA GLU A 234 -28.33 -6.00 6.82
C GLU A 234 -28.31 -6.75 5.48
N ALA A 235 -29.48 -7.08 4.92
CA ALA A 235 -29.64 -7.70 3.61
C ALA A 235 -29.81 -6.66 2.47
N ARG A 236 -30.01 -5.37 2.77
CA ARG A 236 -30.28 -4.31 1.76
C ARG A 236 -29.20 -4.15 0.70
N TRP A 237 -27.97 -4.59 0.97
CA TRP A 237 -26.91 -4.58 -0.04
C TRP A 237 -27.13 -5.60 -1.17
N LEU A 238 -28.01 -6.58 -0.97
CA LEU A 238 -28.42 -7.54 -1.99
C LEU A 238 -29.45 -6.96 -2.95
N THR A 239 -30.18 -5.92 -2.54
CA THR A 239 -31.17 -5.25 -3.38
C THR A 239 -30.60 -4.04 -4.10
N ASP A 240 -29.41 -3.55 -3.69
CA ASP A 240 -28.60 -2.51 -4.35
C ASP A 240 -29.48 -1.35 -4.92
N LEU A 241 -30.43 -0.92 -4.07
CA LEU A 241 -31.58 -0.07 -4.40
C LEU A 241 -31.22 1.36 -4.85
N GLN A 242 -29.94 1.72 -4.79
CA GLN A 242 -29.47 3.07 -5.14
C GLN A 242 -28.89 3.14 -6.56
N THR A 243 -28.91 2.05 -7.33
CA THR A 243 -28.32 2.05 -8.68
C THR A 243 -29.29 1.57 -9.74
N THR A 244 -29.23 2.19 -10.92
CA THR A 244 -30.05 1.83 -12.10
C THR A 244 -29.66 0.48 -12.73
N ALA A 245 -28.55 -0.13 -12.26
CA ALA A 245 -28.07 -1.43 -12.71
C ALA A 245 -27.37 -2.16 -11.54
N PRO A 246 -28.11 -2.77 -10.62
CA PRO A 246 -27.54 -3.37 -9.42
C PRO A 246 -26.66 -4.59 -9.75
N PHE A 247 -25.52 -4.75 -9.06
CA PHE A 247 -24.70 -5.98 -9.26
C PHE A 247 -25.45 -7.22 -8.76
N PHE A 248 -26.12 -7.08 -7.61
CA PHE A 248 -27.02 -8.08 -7.07
C PHE A 248 -28.43 -7.79 -7.56
N ALA A 249 -28.94 -8.59 -8.49
CA ALA A 249 -30.29 -8.43 -9.03
C ALA A 249 -31.33 -9.26 -8.26
N LEU A 250 -31.23 -9.28 -6.92
CA LEU A 250 -32.29 -9.86 -6.09
C LEU A 250 -33.48 -8.90 -6.13
N LYS A 251 -34.46 -9.19 -6.99
CA LYS A 251 -35.77 -8.54 -6.93
C LYS A 251 -36.28 -8.72 -5.49
N GLU A 252 -36.70 -7.62 -4.86
CA GLU A 252 -37.33 -7.54 -3.52
C GLU A 252 -37.98 -8.88 -3.14
N PRO A 253 -37.72 -9.44 -1.95
CA PRO A 253 -38.26 -10.73 -1.56
C PRO A 253 -39.79 -10.65 -1.58
N ARG A 254 -40.42 -11.10 -2.67
CA ARG A 254 -41.81 -11.52 -2.65
C ARG A 254 -41.93 -12.50 -1.49
N GLN A 255 -42.94 -12.33 -0.65
CA GLN A 255 -43.20 -13.00 0.65
C GLN A 255 -42.96 -14.53 0.72
N ASN A 256 -42.68 -15.22 -0.39
CA ASN A 256 -42.58 -16.68 -0.52
C ASN A 256 -41.26 -17.20 -1.16
N LYS A 257 -40.08 -16.58 -0.94
CA LYS A 257 -38.79 -17.24 -1.27
C LYS A 257 -37.85 -17.32 -0.07
N GLN A 258 -37.33 -18.55 0.13
CA GLN A 258 -36.39 -19.05 1.14
C GLN A 258 -35.55 -17.98 1.88
N PRO A 259 -35.56 -17.94 3.22
CA PRO A 259 -34.81 -16.96 4.00
C PRO A 259 -33.30 -17.12 3.76
N LEU A 260 -32.60 -16.02 3.46
CA LEU A 260 -31.15 -15.99 3.41
C LEU A 260 -30.58 -15.96 4.83
N THR A 261 -29.48 -16.69 5.05
CA THR A 261 -28.69 -16.56 6.28
C THR A 261 -27.50 -15.65 6.01
N ILE A 262 -27.39 -14.56 6.79
CA ILE A 262 -26.30 -13.60 6.67
C ILE A 262 -25.29 -13.83 7.79
N ARG A 263 -24.01 -13.87 7.42
CA ARG A 263 -22.89 -13.86 8.34
C ARG A 263 -21.95 -12.72 7.98
N THR A 264 -21.46 -12.06 9.02
CA THR A 264 -20.45 -11.01 8.92
C THR A 264 -19.19 -11.48 9.63
N TYR A 265 -18.07 -11.45 8.93
CA TYR A 265 -16.75 -11.74 9.46
C TYR A 265 -15.97 -10.43 9.59
N TYR A 266 -15.54 -10.14 10.82
CA TYR A 266 -14.61 -9.06 11.13
C TYR A 266 -13.22 -9.68 11.27
N ILE A 267 -12.24 -9.19 10.52
CA ILE A 267 -10.87 -9.73 10.51
C ILE A 267 -9.89 -8.58 10.75
N SER A 268 -9.02 -8.75 11.74
CA SER A 268 -7.99 -7.77 12.09
C SER A 268 -6.64 -8.45 12.24
N ILE A 269 -5.58 -7.72 11.95
CA ILE A 269 -4.21 -8.16 12.13
C ILE A 269 -3.52 -7.15 13.02
N GLY A 270 -2.99 -7.60 14.16
CA GLY A 270 -2.11 -6.82 15.01
C GLY A 270 -0.64 -7.18 14.77
N ASN A 271 0.28 -6.24 15.00
CA ASN A 271 1.71 -6.42 14.74
C ASN A 271 2.55 -5.64 15.76
N ASP A 272 3.48 -6.33 16.43
CA ASP A 272 4.41 -5.72 17.37
C ASP A 272 5.75 -6.47 17.33
N GLN A 273 6.86 -5.77 17.14
CA GLN A 273 8.19 -6.38 17.00
C GLN A 273 8.84 -6.75 18.33
N LYS A 274 8.25 -6.38 19.47
CA LYS A 274 8.83 -6.58 20.80
C LYS A 274 8.03 -7.59 21.62
N ASP A 275 6.71 -7.46 21.61
CA ASP A 275 5.80 -8.24 22.45
C ASP A 275 4.57 -8.70 21.66
N TRP A 276 4.43 -10.01 21.47
CA TRP A 276 3.30 -10.58 20.75
C TRP A 276 1.97 -10.34 21.49
N SER A 277 1.98 -10.09 22.81
CA SER A 277 0.78 -9.75 23.57
C SER A 277 0.20 -8.38 23.13
N ASN A 278 1.04 -7.42 22.72
CA ASN A 278 0.59 -6.18 22.08
C ASN A 278 -0.10 -6.47 20.74
N SER A 279 0.42 -7.40 19.94
CA SER A 279 -0.19 -7.77 18.66
C SER A 279 -1.60 -8.37 18.86
N ILE A 280 -1.81 -9.15 19.92
CA ILE A 280 -3.15 -9.66 20.28
C ILE A 280 -4.06 -8.50 20.68
N ARG A 281 -3.59 -7.61 21.57
CA ARG A 281 -4.36 -6.44 22.04
C ARG A 281 -4.81 -5.58 20.87
N GLU A 282 -3.90 -5.25 19.95
CA GLU A 282 -4.22 -4.45 18.76
C GLU A 282 -5.26 -5.15 17.88
N ALA A 283 -5.07 -6.43 17.58
CA ALA A 283 -5.97 -7.18 16.71
C ALA A 283 -7.40 -7.20 17.25
N LYS A 284 -7.55 -7.55 18.54
CA LYS A 284 -8.84 -7.65 19.23
C LYS A 284 -9.49 -6.27 19.44
N ALA A 285 -8.71 -5.25 19.81
CA ALA A 285 -9.22 -3.89 20.01
C ALA A 285 -9.80 -3.31 18.70
N ASN A 286 -9.19 -3.60 17.55
CA ASN A 286 -9.73 -3.20 16.25
C ASN A 286 -11.09 -3.84 15.97
N ILE A 287 -11.27 -5.14 16.25
CA ILE A 287 -12.56 -5.83 16.10
C ILE A 287 -13.61 -5.23 17.04
N GLN A 288 -13.28 -5.11 18.33
CA GLN A 288 -14.19 -4.55 19.33
C GLN A 288 -14.62 -3.12 18.98
N THR A 289 -13.68 -2.30 18.50
CA THR A 289 -13.97 -0.92 18.08
C THR A 289 -14.88 -0.90 16.84
N ALA A 290 -14.68 -1.82 15.89
CA ALA A 290 -15.51 -1.88 14.69
C ALA A 290 -16.95 -2.27 15.05
N MET A 291 -17.12 -3.25 15.92
CA MET A 291 -18.43 -3.76 16.37
C MET A 291 -19.23 -2.75 17.21
N LYS A 292 -18.63 -1.65 17.67
CA LYS A 292 -19.37 -0.52 18.29
C LYS A 292 -20.15 0.30 17.28
N THR A 293 -19.84 0.18 16.00
CA THR A 293 -20.57 0.82 14.90
C THR A 293 -21.28 -0.26 14.10
N ASP A 294 -22.54 -0.03 13.74
CA ASP A 294 -23.27 -0.94 12.87
C ASP A 294 -22.66 -0.96 11.44
N ILE A 295 -23.06 -1.94 10.64
CA ILE A 295 -22.53 -2.10 9.28
C ILE A 295 -22.84 -0.88 8.41
N THR A 296 -24.01 -0.26 8.59
CA THR A 296 -24.39 0.96 7.84
C THR A 296 -23.44 2.11 8.17
N GLY A 297 -23.17 2.37 9.44
CA GLY A 297 -22.24 3.41 9.88
C GLY A 297 -20.80 3.14 9.43
N LEU A 298 -20.34 1.89 9.45
CA LEU A 298 -19.04 1.50 8.92
C LEU A 298 -18.95 1.78 7.41
N ARG A 299 -19.99 1.41 6.64
CA ARG A 299 -20.06 1.68 5.20
C ARG A 299 -20.08 3.17 4.89
N SER A 300 -20.87 3.97 5.60
CA SER A 300 -20.90 5.43 5.41
C SER A 300 -19.55 6.08 5.64
N LYS A 301 -18.85 5.73 6.74
CA LYS A 301 -17.49 6.24 7.02
C LYS A 301 -16.48 5.81 5.96
N HIS A 302 -16.62 4.58 5.44
CA HIS A 302 -15.74 4.05 4.40
C HIS A 302 -15.94 4.75 3.06
N SER A 303 -17.18 4.82 2.56
CA SER A 303 -17.51 5.48 1.30
C SER A 303 -17.16 6.97 1.36
N PHE A 304 -17.43 7.65 2.48
CA PHE A 304 -17.02 9.05 2.66
C PHE A 304 -15.54 9.28 2.39
N TRP A 305 -14.65 8.42 2.92
CA TRP A 305 -13.22 8.54 2.68
C TRP A 305 -12.87 8.35 1.19
N TRP A 306 -13.45 7.32 0.55
CA TRP A 306 -13.16 7.02 -0.86
C TRP A 306 -13.70 8.07 -1.82
N HIS A 307 -14.91 8.56 -1.58
CA HIS A 307 -15.52 9.61 -2.39
C HIS A 307 -14.69 10.91 -2.25
N HIS A 308 -14.26 11.25 -1.03
CA HIS A 308 -13.36 12.38 -0.81
C HIS A 308 -11.97 12.15 -1.43
N TYR A 309 -11.46 10.92 -1.45
CA TYR A 309 -10.20 10.58 -2.10
C TYR A 309 -10.27 10.87 -3.60
N TYR A 310 -11.26 10.34 -4.32
CA TYR A 310 -11.38 10.50 -5.77
C TYR A 310 -11.70 11.92 -6.21
N THR A 311 -12.47 12.67 -5.44
CA THR A 311 -12.94 14.01 -5.82
C THR A 311 -11.88 15.11 -5.65
N LYS A 312 -10.63 14.75 -5.34
CA LYS A 312 -9.49 15.70 -5.23
C LYS A 312 -8.98 16.22 -6.57
N SER A 313 -9.16 15.44 -7.64
CA SER A 313 -8.80 15.80 -9.00
C SER A 313 -9.71 15.05 -9.97
N PHE A 314 -9.95 15.61 -11.15
CA PHE A 314 -10.78 14.97 -12.17
C PHE A 314 -10.05 14.99 -13.52
N ILE A 315 -10.09 13.85 -14.20
CA ILE A 315 -9.70 13.69 -15.60
C ILE A 315 -10.70 12.76 -16.27
N SER A 316 -11.02 13.06 -17.53
CA SER A 316 -11.78 12.16 -18.40
C SER A 316 -10.97 11.96 -19.67
N ILE A 317 -10.67 10.71 -19.99
CA ILE A 317 -9.94 10.34 -21.21
C ILE A 317 -10.97 9.74 -22.17
N PRO A 318 -11.09 10.24 -23.42
CA PRO A 318 -12.07 9.71 -24.38
C PRO A 318 -11.90 8.22 -24.68
N ASP A 319 -10.66 7.71 -24.60
CA ASP A 319 -10.38 6.29 -24.71
C ASP A 319 -10.80 5.57 -23.41
N PRO A 320 -11.78 4.64 -23.46
CA PRO A 320 -12.31 3.99 -22.27
C PRO A 320 -11.28 3.09 -21.57
N VAL A 321 -10.35 2.48 -22.32
CA VAL A 321 -9.32 1.60 -21.75
C VAL A 321 -8.31 2.42 -20.96
N LEU A 322 -7.83 3.52 -21.53
CA LEU A 322 -6.90 4.44 -20.85
C LEU A 322 -7.58 5.12 -19.65
N ASN A 323 -8.85 5.51 -19.78
CA ASN A 323 -9.62 6.07 -18.68
C ASN A 323 -9.72 5.08 -17.51
N SER A 324 -10.13 3.84 -17.79
CA SER A 324 -10.22 2.81 -16.75
C SER A 324 -8.86 2.46 -16.16
N PHE A 325 -7.82 2.36 -16.98
CA PHE A 325 -6.46 2.13 -16.49
C PHE A 325 -6.06 3.21 -15.47
N TYR A 326 -6.22 4.49 -15.80
CA TYR A 326 -5.92 5.59 -14.88
C TYR A 326 -6.65 5.44 -13.54
N TRP A 327 -7.98 5.28 -13.56
CA TRP A 327 -8.78 5.23 -12.32
C TRP A 327 -8.52 3.97 -11.48
N ILE A 328 -8.20 2.84 -12.12
CA ILE A 328 -7.76 1.62 -11.43
C ILE A 328 -6.40 1.84 -10.75
N GLN A 329 -5.46 2.55 -11.40
CA GLN A 329 -4.19 2.91 -10.77
C GLN A 329 -4.40 3.82 -9.55
N MET A 330 -5.31 4.79 -9.63
CA MET A 330 -5.67 5.64 -8.49
C MET A 330 -6.30 4.83 -7.34
N TYR A 331 -7.23 3.92 -7.66
CA TYR A 331 -7.76 2.98 -6.67
C TYR A 331 -6.65 2.20 -5.96
N LYS A 332 -5.73 1.61 -6.75
CA LYS A 332 -4.60 0.84 -6.23
C LYS A 332 -3.75 1.66 -5.27
N LEU A 333 -3.43 2.91 -5.61
CA LEU A 333 -2.60 3.78 -4.76
C LEU A 333 -3.31 4.14 -3.44
N GLY A 334 -4.61 4.51 -3.49
CA GLY A 334 -5.41 4.81 -2.30
C GLY A 334 -5.63 3.62 -1.37
N ALA A 335 -5.59 2.40 -1.93
CA ALA A 335 -5.66 1.16 -1.17
C ALA A 335 -4.28 0.71 -0.64
N ALA A 336 -3.18 1.07 -1.31
CA ALA A 336 -1.83 0.63 -0.99
C ALA A 336 -1.15 1.43 0.14
N SER A 337 -1.36 2.75 0.22
CA SER A 337 -0.87 3.57 1.34
C SER A 337 -1.71 4.83 1.57
N ARG A 338 -1.49 5.47 2.73
CA ARG A 338 -2.14 6.71 3.16
C ARG A 338 -1.17 7.54 3.99
N LYS A 339 -1.53 8.79 4.27
CA LYS A 339 -0.78 9.64 5.22
C LYS A 339 -0.55 8.87 6.54
N ASN A 340 0.69 8.89 7.04
CA ASN A 340 1.12 8.18 8.25
C ASN A 340 0.99 6.64 8.20
N LYS A 341 0.87 6.04 7.01
CA LYS A 341 0.97 4.59 6.82
C LYS A 341 2.37 4.21 6.30
N PRO A 342 2.74 2.92 6.30
CA PRO A 342 4.03 2.49 5.78
C PRO A 342 4.24 2.87 4.31
N LEU A 343 5.52 2.97 3.94
CA LEU A 343 5.95 3.12 2.55
C LEU A 343 5.40 1.96 1.69
N ILE A 344 4.97 2.27 0.47
CA ILE A 344 4.52 1.25 -0.49
C ILE A 344 5.76 0.46 -0.93
N ASP A 345 5.77 -0.84 -0.61
CA ASP A 345 6.72 -1.79 -1.17
C ASP A 345 6.18 -2.38 -2.49
N LEU A 346 6.87 -3.38 -3.04
CA LEU A 346 6.48 -3.98 -4.33
C LEU A 346 5.10 -4.65 -4.34
N MET A 347 4.47 -4.87 -3.18
CA MET A 347 3.22 -5.60 -3.04
C MET A 347 2.14 -4.81 -2.28
N GLY A 348 2.51 -3.73 -1.59
CA GLY A 348 1.61 -3.03 -0.69
C GLY A 348 1.05 -3.99 0.39
N PRO A 349 -0.24 -3.89 0.72
CA PRO A 349 -0.86 -4.82 1.67
C PRO A 349 -1.17 -6.19 1.07
N TRP A 350 -0.95 -6.43 -0.24
CA TRP A 350 -1.35 -7.66 -0.94
C TRP A 350 -0.17 -8.61 -1.13
N MET A 351 0.28 -9.19 -0.03
CA MET A 351 1.44 -10.08 -0.02
C MET A 351 1.21 -11.33 -0.89
N ALA A 352 2.13 -11.60 -1.81
CA ALA A 352 2.18 -12.84 -2.59
C ALA A 352 3.60 -13.44 -2.51
N SER A 353 3.76 -14.69 -2.98
CA SER A 353 5.09 -15.29 -3.08
C SER A 353 5.95 -14.51 -4.08
N THR A 354 7.11 -14.04 -3.65
CA THR A 354 7.99 -13.18 -4.45
C THR A 354 9.47 -13.40 -4.10
N PRO A 355 10.39 -13.27 -5.07
CA PRO A 355 11.81 -13.17 -4.76
C PRO A 355 12.18 -11.81 -4.17
N TRP A 356 11.30 -10.80 -4.21
CA TRP A 356 11.62 -9.41 -3.85
C TRP A 356 10.82 -8.88 -2.64
N PRO A 357 11.02 -9.42 -1.42
CA PRO A 357 10.17 -9.13 -0.25
C PRO A 357 10.60 -7.88 0.53
N GLY A 358 10.95 -6.80 -0.15
CA GLY A 358 11.59 -5.62 0.43
C GLY A 358 11.20 -4.34 -0.31
N ASN A 359 11.96 -3.28 -0.10
CA ASN A 359 11.82 -2.02 -0.81
C ASN A 359 12.91 -1.89 -1.88
N TRP A 360 12.57 -1.31 -3.02
CA TRP A 360 13.42 -1.17 -4.20
C TRP A 360 13.56 0.30 -4.56
N TRP A 361 14.78 0.81 -4.44
CA TRP A 361 15.13 2.22 -4.47
C TRP A 361 15.74 2.67 -5.81
N ASN A 362 15.84 1.76 -6.77
CA ASN A 362 16.50 1.97 -8.05
C ASN A 362 15.53 2.12 -9.23
N LEU A 363 14.23 2.39 -8.98
CA LEU A 363 13.15 2.72 -9.95
C LEU A 363 11.75 2.49 -9.35
N ASN A 364 11.55 1.42 -8.58
CA ASN A 364 10.19 0.97 -8.22
C ASN A 364 9.48 1.92 -7.25
N THR A 365 10.17 2.37 -6.20
CA THR A 365 9.60 3.34 -5.25
C THR A 365 9.32 4.66 -5.96
N GLU A 366 10.24 5.15 -6.78
CA GLU A 366 10.14 6.39 -7.54
C GLU A 366 8.89 6.41 -8.44
N LEU A 367 8.73 5.37 -9.26
CA LEU A 367 7.58 5.25 -10.16
C LEU A 367 6.26 5.16 -9.39
N THR A 368 6.26 4.44 -8.25
CA THR A 368 5.06 4.27 -7.42
C THR A 368 4.55 5.61 -6.88
N TYR A 369 5.47 6.51 -6.50
CA TYR A 369 5.11 7.80 -5.89
C TYR A 369 4.89 8.92 -6.92
N SER A 370 5.43 8.78 -8.13
CA SER A 370 5.39 9.82 -9.17
C SER A 370 3.99 10.38 -9.52
N PRO A 371 2.92 9.59 -9.71
CA PRO A 371 1.63 10.15 -10.11
C PRO A 371 0.91 10.90 -8.98
N LEU A 372 1.30 10.70 -7.72
CA LEU A 372 0.56 11.22 -6.56
C LEU A 372 0.63 12.75 -6.44
N TYR A 373 1.68 13.37 -6.98
CA TYR A 373 1.88 14.82 -6.92
C TYR A 373 0.93 15.56 -7.86
N THR A 374 0.95 15.21 -9.14
CA THR A 374 0.08 15.83 -10.16
C THR A 374 -1.38 15.46 -9.98
N ALA A 375 -1.69 14.26 -9.47
CA ALA A 375 -3.06 13.84 -9.19
C ALA A 375 -3.64 14.41 -7.88
N ASN A 376 -2.92 15.30 -7.18
CA ASN A 376 -3.37 15.97 -5.95
C ASN A 376 -3.61 15.02 -4.75
N HIS A 377 -2.76 14.00 -4.60
CA HIS A 377 -2.78 13.04 -3.49
C HIS A 377 -1.60 13.23 -2.54
N LEU A 378 -1.31 14.47 -2.18
CA LEU A 378 -0.13 14.88 -1.42
C LEU A 378 0.02 14.22 -0.03
N GLY A 379 -1.11 13.76 0.54
CA GLY A 379 -1.09 12.98 1.79
C GLY A 379 -0.41 11.62 1.64
N ILE A 380 -0.60 10.94 0.51
CA ILE A 380 0.07 9.65 0.23
C ILE A 380 1.52 9.91 -0.16
N SER A 381 1.78 10.90 -1.03
CA SER A 381 3.15 11.19 -1.48
C SER A 381 4.08 11.59 -0.32
N SER A 382 3.52 12.24 0.72
CA SER A 382 4.28 12.63 1.91
C SER A 382 4.96 11.46 2.65
N VAL A 383 4.48 10.22 2.44
CA VAL A 383 5.03 9.03 3.10
C VAL A 383 6.51 8.84 2.75
N LEU A 384 6.91 9.03 1.48
CA LEU A 384 8.30 8.85 1.07
C LEU A 384 9.24 9.85 1.79
N MET A 385 8.85 11.12 1.82
CA MET A 385 9.63 12.14 2.53
C MET A 385 9.66 11.91 4.05
N HIS A 386 8.55 11.46 4.64
CA HIS A 386 8.54 11.06 6.04
C HIS A 386 9.53 9.92 6.30
N THR A 387 9.54 8.88 5.46
CA THR A 387 10.47 7.75 5.57
C THR A 387 11.93 8.19 5.44
N LEU A 388 12.25 9.08 4.50
CA LEU A 388 13.59 9.65 4.35
C LEU A 388 14.03 10.40 5.61
N SER A 389 13.20 11.31 6.12
CA SER A 389 13.51 12.10 7.32
C SER A 389 13.64 11.24 8.58
N LYS A 390 12.78 10.23 8.74
CA LYS A 390 12.81 9.30 9.88
C LYS A 390 14.10 8.49 9.91
N ASN A 391 14.65 8.15 8.74
CA ASN A 391 15.82 7.31 8.60
C ASN A 391 17.09 8.11 8.24
N GLU A 392 17.13 9.43 8.43
CA GLU A 392 18.27 10.28 8.04
C GLU A 392 19.61 9.73 8.53
N ALA A 393 19.68 9.30 9.80
CA ALA A 393 20.91 8.75 10.38
C ALA A 393 21.35 7.44 9.71
N ASN A 394 20.40 6.61 9.28
CA ASN A 394 20.69 5.34 8.62
C ASN A 394 21.26 5.53 7.21
N LEU A 395 20.88 6.62 6.52
CA LEU A 395 21.38 6.90 5.17
C LEU A 395 22.92 7.09 5.14
N SER A 396 23.50 7.62 6.22
CA SER A 396 24.96 7.71 6.36
C SER A 396 25.62 6.35 6.59
N LEU A 397 24.92 5.33 7.08
CA LEU A 397 25.48 3.98 7.24
C LEU A 397 25.70 3.26 5.90
N ASN A 398 25.12 3.78 4.81
CA ASN A 398 25.18 3.16 3.50
C ASN A 398 26.44 3.52 2.69
N VAL A 399 27.28 4.42 3.22
CA VAL A 399 28.58 4.79 2.62
C VAL A 399 29.74 4.23 3.46
N PRO A 400 30.96 4.12 2.91
CA PRO A 400 32.12 3.66 3.68
C PRO A 400 32.34 4.48 4.94
N ARG A 401 32.83 3.81 6.01
CA ARG A 401 33.01 4.39 7.35
C ARG A 401 33.69 5.76 7.34
N GLN A 402 34.73 5.92 6.52
CA GLN A 402 35.50 7.17 6.41
C GLN A 402 34.72 8.36 5.83
N PHE A 403 33.57 8.15 5.19
CA PHE A 403 32.73 9.19 4.59
C PHE A 403 31.43 9.45 5.36
N GLN A 404 31.09 8.64 6.36
CA GLN A 404 29.80 8.73 7.07
C GLN A 404 29.61 10.07 7.83
N TYR A 405 30.69 10.81 8.09
CA TYR A 405 30.65 12.08 8.81
C TYR A 405 29.96 13.21 8.02
N ASN A 406 29.98 13.15 6.68
CA ASN A 406 29.40 14.18 5.82
C ASN A 406 28.67 13.64 4.58
N SER A 407 28.59 12.31 4.43
CA SER A 407 28.02 11.67 3.25
C SER A 407 26.89 10.70 3.61
N ALA A 408 26.00 10.48 2.65
CA ALA A 408 24.87 9.56 2.73
C ALA A 408 24.67 8.85 1.39
N GLY A 409 24.11 7.65 1.44
CA GLY A 409 23.83 6.84 0.27
C GLY A 409 22.61 5.96 0.47
N LEU A 410 22.21 5.28 -0.60
CA LEU A 410 21.18 4.25 -0.59
C LEU A 410 21.48 3.35 -1.78
N GLY A 411 21.70 2.06 -1.54
CA GLY A 411 21.85 1.08 -2.61
C GLY A 411 20.52 0.44 -2.98
N ARG A 412 20.53 -0.38 -4.03
CA ARG A 412 19.38 -1.03 -4.70
C ARG A 412 18.13 -1.30 -3.88
N ALA A 413 18.28 -2.06 -2.79
CA ALA A 413 17.15 -2.65 -2.10
C ALA A 413 17.45 -2.93 -0.62
N GLY A 414 16.42 -2.83 0.22
CA GLY A 414 16.54 -3.04 1.66
C GLY A 414 15.21 -3.09 2.40
N GLY A 415 15.30 -2.95 3.72
CA GLY A 415 14.15 -2.81 4.61
C GLY A 415 13.61 -1.37 4.65
N PRO A 416 12.52 -1.12 5.39
CA PRO A 416 11.94 0.22 5.55
C PRO A 416 12.79 1.15 6.45
N ASP A 417 13.87 0.62 7.04
CA ASP A 417 14.90 1.35 7.78
C ASP A 417 15.91 2.05 6.85
N MET A 418 15.83 1.83 5.54
CA MET A 418 16.70 2.41 4.51
C MET A 418 18.19 2.12 4.74
N ILE A 419 18.51 0.99 5.38
CA ILE A 419 19.87 0.46 5.44
C ILE A 419 20.08 -0.45 4.22
N ALA A 420 20.78 0.07 3.23
CA ALA A 420 21.18 -0.60 2.00
C ALA A 420 22.54 -0.03 1.55
N PRO A 421 23.65 -0.64 1.96
CA PRO A 421 24.99 -0.16 1.61
C PRO A 421 25.23 -0.10 0.10
N LEU A 422 25.94 0.94 -0.34
CA LEU A 422 26.39 1.08 -1.73
C LEU A 422 27.42 0.00 -2.07
N LYS A 423 27.37 -0.48 -3.31
CA LYS A 423 28.46 -1.28 -3.89
C LYS A 423 29.43 -0.33 -4.60
N LEU A 424 30.73 -0.45 -4.31
CA LEU A 424 31.77 0.45 -4.83
C LEU A 424 32.74 -0.22 -5.80
N THR A 425 32.79 -1.55 -5.83
CA THR A 425 33.71 -2.33 -6.66
C THR A 425 33.00 -3.11 -7.77
N GLY A 426 31.71 -2.86 -7.98
CA GLY A 426 30.88 -3.55 -8.96
C GLY A 426 30.46 -4.95 -8.51
N SER A 427 29.91 -5.74 -9.44
CA SER A 427 29.46 -7.11 -9.20
C SER A 427 30.61 -8.11 -9.34
N ASP A 428 30.90 -8.87 -8.28
CA ASP A 428 31.77 -10.06 -8.39
C ASP A 428 31.08 -11.21 -9.14
N LYS A 429 29.75 -11.15 -9.30
CA LYS A 429 28.95 -12.22 -9.91
C LYS A 429 28.71 -12.03 -11.40
N ASP A 430 28.56 -10.78 -11.85
CA ASP A 430 28.47 -10.44 -13.26
C ASP A 430 29.78 -9.80 -13.71
N THR A 431 30.72 -10.65 -14.10
CA THR A 431 32.02 -10.20 -14.61
C THR A 431 31.92 -9.58 -16.00
N SER A 432 30.77 -9.72 -16.69
CA SER A 432 30.55 -9.14 -18.02
C SER A 432 30.10 -7.69 -17.96
N ASN A 433 29.43 -7.29 -16.86
CA ASN A 433 29.08 -5.91 -16.58
C ASN A 433 29.21 -5.60 -15.07
N PRO A 434 30.43 -5.59 -14.53
CA PRO A 434 30.63 -5.39 -13.09
C PRO A 434 30.09 -4.03 -12.62
N GLU A 435 30.07 -3.03 -13.50
CA GLU A 435 29.56 -1.69 -13.18
C GLU A 435 28.03 -1.64 -13.02
N SER A 436 27.27 -2.64 -13.46
CA SER A 436 25.80 -2.67 -13.37
C SER A 436 25.28 -2.64 -11.93
N ASP A 437 26.14 -2.96 -10.96
CA ASP A 437 25.84 -2.96 -9.54
C ASP A 437 26.25 -1.64 -8.84
N LEU A 438 26.88 -0.71 -9.55
CA LEU A 438 27.28 0.62 -9.04
C LEU A 438 26.12 1.63 -9.09
N GLU A 439 25.05 1.33 -8.36
CA GLU A 439 23.86 2.19 -8.26
C GLU A 439 24.07 3.32 -7.23
N LEU A 440 24.81 4.35 -7.63
CA LEU A 440 25.18 5.47 -6.74
C LEU A 440 24.12 6.59 -6.68
N GLY A 441 23.12 6.56 -7.57
CA GLY A 441 22.14 7.63 -7.76
C GLY A 441 20.80 7.45 -7.05
N ASP A 442 20.55 6.28 -6.45
CA ASP A 442 19.23 5.91 -5.90
C ASP A 442 18.75 6.89 -4.82
N LEU A 443 19.63 7.30 -3.90
CA LEU A 443 19.27 8.29 -2.87
C LEU A 443 18.91 9.63 -3.51
N THR A 444 19.69 10.10 -4.49
CA THR A 444 19.44 11.36 -5.20
C THR A 444 18.07 11.36 -5.87
N TRP A 445 17.69 10.25 -6.50
CA TRP A 445 16.38 10.10 -7.13
C TRP A 445 15.25 10.10 -6.09
N ASN A 446 15.42 9.42 -4.97
CA ASN A 446 14.46 9.49 -3.85
C ASN A 446 14.32 10.93 -3.30
N LEU A 447 15.41 11.68 -3.18
CA LEU A 447 15.37 13.07 -2.71
C LEU A 447 14.68 14.02 -3.69
N TYR A 448 14.70 13.73 -5.01
CA TYR A 448 13.89 14.47 -5.97
C TYR A 448 12.40 14.44 -5.63
N TYR A 449 11.87 13.30 -5.16
CA TYR A 449 10.47 13.22 -4.71
C TYR A 449 10.24 13.92 -3.36
N GLY A 450 11.25 13.99 -2.49
CA GLY A 450 11.25 14.89 -1.33
C GLY A 450 11.13 16.36 -1.75
N TRP A 451 11.88 16.75 -2.78
CA TRP A 451 11.80 18.09 -3.37
C TRP A 451 10.44 18.35 -4.01
N LEU A 452 9.86 17.39 -4.76
CA LEU A 452 8.50 17.51 -5.28
C LEU A 452 7.49 17.68 -4.15
N GLN A 453 7.63 16.97 -3.04
CA GLN A 453 6.76 17.16 -1.87
C GLN A 453 6.80 18.60 -1.38
N TYR A 454 7.99 19.20 -1.26
CA TYR A 454 8.11 20.62 -0.93
C TYR A 454 7.50 21.50 -2.03
N ARG A 455 7.81 21.28 -3.31
CA ARG A 455 7.35 22.15 -4.41
C ARG A 455 5.83 22.17 -4.59
N TYR A 456 5.17 21.05 -4.38
CA TYR A 456 3.71 20.96 -4.50
C TYR A 456 2.97 21.48 -3.25
N THR A 457 3.63 21.53 -2.09
CA THR A 457 3.01 22.01 -0.84
C THR A 457 3.44 23.41 -0.45
N MET A 458 4.62 23.85 -0.92
CA MET A 458 5.41 24.97 -0.40
C MET A 458 5.59 24.95 1.13
N ASP A 459 5.48 23.78 1.76
CA ASP A 459 5.61 23.60 3.21
C ASP A 459 7.08 23.64 3.64
N THR A 460 7.48 24.70 4.34
CA THR A 460 8.86 24.89 4.79
C THR A 460 9.30 23.84 5.82
N THR A 461 8.38 23.15 6.49
CA THR A 461 8.71 22.03 7.38
C THR A 461 9.17 20.78 6.62
N VAL A 462 8.76 20.65 5.35
CA VAL A 462 9.29 19.61 4.44
C VAL A 462 10.72 19.98 4.03
N LEU A 463 10.94 21.24 3.65
CA LEU A 463 12.25 21.73 3.24
C LEU A 463 13.28 21.62 4.38
N SER A 464 12.91 21.96 5.61
CA SER A 464 13.80 21.88 6.77
C SER A 464 14.27 20.46 7.08
N LYS A 465 13.47 19.44 6.77
CA LYS A 465 13.82 18.02 6.88
C LYS A 465 14.62 17.50 5.68
N LEU A 466 14.34 18.02 4.49
CA LEU A 466 14.99 17.59 3.25
C LEU A 466 16.41 18.15 3.12
N TYR A 467 16.61 19.43 3.47
CA TYR A 467 17.87 20.14 3.26
C TYR A 467 19.08 19.50 3.94
N PRO A 468 19.00 19.02 5.21
CA PRO A 468 20.12 18.32 5.85
C PRO A 468 20.57 17.07 5.08
N ILE A 469 19.62 16.32 4.48
CA ILE A 469 19.92 15.11 3.70
C ILE A 469 20.56 15.49 2.36
N LEU A 470 20.05 16.51 1.67
CA LEU A 470 20.62 17.01 0.41
C LEU A 470 22.09 17.41 0.55
N ARG A 471 22.47 18.03 1.67
CA ARG A 471 23.87 18.40 1.94
C ARG A 471 24.81 17.19 2.07
N LYS A 472 24.28 16.01 2.37
CA LYS A 472 25.05 14.76 2.52
C LYS A 472 25.19 13.97 1.21
N ILE A 473 24.65 14.42 0.09
CA ILE A 473 24.85 13.77 -1.23
C ILE A 473 26.25 14.08 -1.81
N SER A 474 27.18 14.57 -0.98
CA SER A 474 28.53 14.93 -1.42
C SER A 474 29.27 13.73 -2.03
N ILE A 475 29.71 13.94 -3.27
CA ILE A 475 30.52 13.14 -4.20
C ILE A 475 31.35 12.04 -3.51
N ILE A 476 30.92 10.79 -3.62
CA ILE A 476 31.81 9.65 -3.41
C ILE A 476 32.76 9.60 -4.62
N THR A 477 33.93 10.23 -4.47
CA THR A 477 35.02 10.10 -5.44
C THR A 477 35.64 8.71 -5.27
N CYS A 478 35.23 7.75 -6.10
CA CYS A 478 36.01 6.52 -6.26
C CYS A 478 37.20 6.83 -7.18
N THR A 479 38.39 6.99 -6.60
CA THR A 479 39.64 6.89 -7.35
C THR A 479 39.85 5.43 -7.75
N TRP A 480 39.68 5.12 -9.03
CA TRP A 480 39.92 3.79 -9.59
C TRP A 480 41.43 3.52 -9.69
N PRO A 481 41.98 2.45 -9.07
CA PRO A 481 43.43 2.22 -9.07
C PRO A 481 44.05 1.77 -10.40
N LYS A 482 43.28 1.63 -11.49
CA LYS A 482 43.80 1.01 -12.73
C LYS A 482 43.63 1.79 -14.04
N LYS A 483 42.92 2.91 -14.06
CA LYS A 483 42.96 3.90 -15.15
C LYS A 483 42.61 5.26 -14.54
N GLU A 484 43.38 6.28 -14.86
CA GLU A 484 43.20 7.69 -14.47
C GLU A 484 41.86 8.26 -15.02
N ARG A 485 40.74 7.79 -14.49
CA ARG A 485 39.42 8.38 -14.71
C ARG A 485 38.78 8.60 -13.35
N THR A 486 39.00 9.79 -12.81
CA THR A 486 38.19 10.34 -11.73
C THR A 486 36.79 10.57 -12.29
N VAL A 487 35.87 9.62 -12.12
CA VAL A 487 34.45 9.88 -12.40
C VAL A 487 33.91 10.68 -11.21
N ILE A 488 33.99 12.00 -11.33
CA ILE A 488 33.28 12.91 -10.44
C ILE A 488 31.81 12.85 -10.83
N ILE A 489 30.99 12.07 -10.12
CA ILE A 489 29.53 12.28 -10.17
C ILE A 489 29.23 13.49 -9.29
N THR A 490 29.39 14.69 -9.88
CA THR A 490 28.88 15.91 -9.29
C THR A 490 27.36 15.89 -9.43
N CYS A 491 26.63 15.57 -8.37
CA CYS A 491 25.26 16.08 -8.27
C CYS A 491 25.38 17.60 -8.13
N LEU A 492 25.15 18.30 -9.24
CA LEU A 492 25.09 19.76 -9.33
C LEU A 492 24.17 20.30 -8.24
N ILE A 493 24.76 20.91 -7.20
CA ILE A 493 24.12 21.96 -6.40
C ILE A 493 24.04 23.20 -7.31
N ALA A 494 23.24 23.15 -8.37
CA ALA A 494 23.01 24.27 -9.28
C ALA A 494 21.54 24.70 -9.35
N ILE A 495 20.74 24.39 -8.33
CA ILE A 495 19.33 24.83 -8.27
C ILE A 495 19.10 25.97 -7.27
N LEU A 496 20.11 26.46 -6.53
CA LEU A 496 19.86 27.37 -5.40
C LEU A 496 20.66 28.69 -5.40
N PRO A 497 20.35 29.67 -6.28
CA PRO A 497 20.66 31.07 -5.98
C PRO A 497 19.58 31.77 -5.12
N ASN A 498 18.36 31.23 -5.04
CA ASN A 498 17.19 31.98 -4.52
C ASN A 498 16.40 31.25 -3.40
N ILE A 499 17.07 30.67 -2.40
CA ILE A 499 16.40 30.34 -1.13
C ILE A 499 16.67 31.47 -0.14
N PRO A 500 15.63 32.17 0.37
CA PRO A 500 15.78 33.08 1.49
C PRO A 500 16.35 32.31 2.68
N LYS A 501 17.43 32.81 3.26
CA LYS A 501 17.92 32.32 4.55
C LYS A 501 16.78 32.52 5.57
N ALA A 502 16.39 31.43 6.22
CA ALA A 502 15.42 31.46 7.32
C ALA A 502 16.01 32.15 8.56
#